data_AF-A0A2V9CPJ7-F1
#
_entry.id   AF-A0A2V9CPJ7-F1
#
_cell.length_a   1.000
_cell.length_b   1.000
_cell.length_c   1.000
_cell.angle_alpha   90.00
_cell.angle_beta   90.00
_cell.angle_gamma   90.00
#
_symmetry.space_group_name_H-M   'P 1'
#
loop_
_entity.id
_entity.type
_entity.pdbx_description
1 polymer ?
#
loop_
_entity_poly.entity_id
_entity_poly.type
_entity_poly.pdbx_seq_one_letter_code
_entity_poly.pdbx_strand_id
1 'polypeptide(L)' 'MLWQTRSYAQVVGTTLSGTVTDASGAAVPNAQVSIKNTATAVTRGVTADSVGFYT' A
#
# COMPACT_ATOMS: atom_id res chain seq x y z
N MET A 1 -38.36 -1.79 -23.09
CA MET A 1 -37.51 -0.65 -22.72
C MET A 1 -36.33 -1.20 -21.93
N LEU A 2 -35.12 -1.19 -22.49
CA LEU A 2 -33.93 -1.79 -21.86
C LEU A 2 -33.28 -0.77 -20.92
N TRP A 3 -33.20 -1.05 -19.61
CA TRP A 3 -32.46 -0.22 -18.68
C TRP A 3 -30.97 -0.55 -18.76
N GLN A 4 -30.18 0.37 -19.32
CA GLN A 4 -28.73 0.33 -19.27
C GLN A 4 -28.27 0.72 -17.86
N THR A 5 -27.88 -0.26 -17.03
CA THR A 5 -27.17 0.02 -15.77
C THR A 5 -25.78 0.55 -16.08
N ARG A 6 -25.55 1.84 -15.77
CA ARG A 6 -24.22 2.44 -15.87
C ARG A 6 -23.34 1.84 -14.77
N SER A 7 -22.32 1.08 -15.16
CA SER A 7 -21.26 0.64 -14.26
C SER A 7 -20.30 1.81 -14.03
N TYR A 8 -20.13 2.24 -12.78
CA TYR A 8 -19.08 3.18 -12.41
C TYR A 8 -17.77 2.38 -12.27
N ALA A 9 -16.77 2.68 -13.09
CA ALA A 9 -15.42 2.15 -12.86
C ALA A 9 -14.84 2.87 -11.64
N GLN A 10 -14.83 2.21 -10.48
CA GLN A 10 -14.13 2.74 -9.32
C GLN A 10 -12.64 2.38 -9.44
N VAL A 11 -11.79 3.38 -9.69
CA VAL A 11 -10.35 3.21 -9.50
C VAL A 11 -10.07 3.33 -8.00
N VAL A 12 -9.82 2.20 -7.34
CA VAL A 12 -9.30 2.17 -5.97
C VAL A 12 -7.79 2.13 -6.05
N GLY A 13 -7.11 3.24 -5.75
CA GLY A 13 -5.66 3.24 -5.75
C GLY A 13 -5.02 4.51 -5.21
N THR A 14 -4.12 4.33 -4.26
CA THR A 14 -3.03 5.26 -3.95
C THR A 14 -1.75 4.44 -4.00
N THR A 15 -0.65 5.04 -4.43
CA THR A 15 0.69 4.46 -4.27
C THR A 15 1.25 4.99 -2.96
N LEU A 16 1.58 4.10 -2.03
CA LEU A 16 2.12 4.48 -0.73
C LEU A 16 3.55 3.97 -0.64
N SER A 17 4.51 4.89 -0.61
CA SER A 17 5.92 4.57 -0.47
C SER A 17 6.54 5.16 0.80
N GLY A 18 7.67 4.58 1.20
CA GLY A 18 8.43 5.01 2.37
C GLY A 18 9.73 4.22 2.53
N THR A 19 10.46 4.52 3.59
CA THR A 19 11.71 3.84 3.95
C THR A 19 11.67 3.43 5.42
N VAL A 20 12.00 2.17 5.72
CA VAL A 20 12.10 1.65 7.09
C VAL A 20 13.52 1.86 7.61
N THR A 21 13.65 2.56 8.73
CA THR A 21 14.93 2.82 9.42
C THR A 21 14.86 2.43 10.90
N ASP A 22 16.02 2.13 11.50
CA ASP A 22 16.15 1.92 12.94
C ASP A 22 16.45 3.24 13.70
N ALA A 23 16.61 3.16 15.03
CA ALA A 23 16.86 4.33 15.87
C ALA A 23 18.20 5.06 15.59
N SER A 24 19.15 4.41 14.92
CA SER A 24 20.40 5.01 14.45
C SER A 24 20.26 5.71 13.10
N GLY A 25 19.12 5.51 12.41
CA GLY A 25 18.88 5.99 11.05
C GLY A 25 19.33 5.02 9.96
N ALA A 26 19.82 3.82 10.31
CA ALA A 26 20.20 2.80 9.32
C ALA A 26 18.96 2.17 8.68
N ALA A 27 19.03 1.86 7.39
CA ALA A 27 17.97 1.15 6.68
C ALA A 27 17.75 -0.25 7.25
N VAL A 28 16.50 -0.71 7.27
CA VAL A 28 16.12 -2.07 7.70
C VAL A 28 15.68 -2.88 6.47
N PRO A 29 16.55 -3.73 5.91
CA PRO A 29 16.20 -4.58 4.78
C PRO A 29 15.17 -5.64 5.14
N ASN A 30 14.35 -6.05 4.16
CA ASN A 30 13.37 -7.12 4.30
C ASN A 30 12.32 -6.89 5.41
N ALA A 31 12.09 -5.62 5.79
CA ALA A 31 11.06 -5.29 6.75
C ALA A 31 9.66 -5.58 6.17
N GLN A 32 8.82 -6.28 6.92
CA GLN A 32 7.43 -6.49 6.53
C GLN A 32 6.56 -5.30 6.92
N VAL A 33 5.97 -4.66 5.91
CA VAL A 33 5.08 -3.51 6.06
C VAL A 33 3.66 -3.94 5.76
N SER A 34 2.73 -3.63 6.66
CA SER A 34 1.31 -3.91 6.52
C SER A 34 0.53 -2.60 6.48
N ILE A 35 -0.13 -2.33 5.34
CA ILE A 35 -0.81 -1.08 5.05
C ILE A 35 -2.31 -1.35 5.05
N LYS A 36 -3.03 -0.74 6.00
CA LYS A 36 -4.49 -0.87 6.13
C LYS A 36 -5.19 0.41 5.68
N ASN A 37 -6.10 0.27 4.73
CA ASN A 37 -7.07 1.33 4.44
C ASN A 37 -8.13 1.36 5.56
N THR A 38 -8.21 2.44 6.33
CA THR A 38 -9.11 2.54 7.48
C THR A 38 -10.58 2.70 7.09
N ALA A 39 -10.88 3.19 5.89
CA ALA A 39 -12.25 3.35 5.39
C ALA A 39 -12.83 2.03 4.88
N THR A 40 -12.01 1.16 4.28
CA THR A 40 -12.46 -0.11 3.67
C THR A 40 -12.02 -1.36 4.42
N ALA A 41 -11.16 -1.21 5.43
CA ALA A 41 -10.50 -2.28 6.17
C ALA A 41 -9.61 -3.23 5.35
N VAL A 42 -9.38 -2.97 4.06
CA VAL A 42 -8.48 -3.74 3.20
C VAL A 42 -7.03 -3.54 3.63
N THR A 43 -6.28 -4.63 3.75
CA THR A 43 -4.85 -4.64 4.10
C THR A 43 -4.00 -5.16 2.95
N ARG A 44 -2.86 -4.50 2.71
CA ARG A 44 -1.83 -4.94 1.76
C ARG A 44 -0.50 -5.11 2.48
N GLY A 45 0.21 -6.19 2.19
CA GLY A 45 1.55 -6.44 2.70
C GLY A 45 2.60 -6.19 1.62
N VAL A 46 3.73 -5.60 2.00
CA VAL A 46 4.91 -5.42 1.14
C VAL A 46 6.18 -5.63 1.95
N THR A 47 7.20 -6.22 1.32
CA THR A 47 8.54 -6.38 1.88
C THR A 47 9.41 -5.23 1.40
N ALA A 48 10.07 -4.54 2.33
CA ALA A 48 11.03 -3.51 1.99
C ALA A 48 12.30 -4.09 1.34
N ASP A 49 12.88 -3.37 0.39
CA ASP A 49 14.06 -3.80 -0.35
C ASP A 49 15.37 -3.69 0.46
N SER A 50 16.51 -3.85 -0.19
CA SER A 50 17.84 -3.82 0.44
C SER A 50 18.22 -2.46 1.04
N VAL A 51 17.54 -1.37 0.66
CA VAL A 51 17.72 -0.04 1.23
C VAL A 51 16.55 0.36 2.13
N GLY A 52 15.69 -0.60 2.49
CA GLY A 52 14.53 -0.38 3.36
C GLY A 52 13.38 0.33 2.66
N PHE A 53 13.41 0.50 1.34
CA PHE A 53 12.35 1.17 0.58
C PHE A 53 11.19 0.22 0.29
N TYR A 54 9.96 0.74 0.37
CA TYR A 54 8.73 0.06 -0.06
C TYR A 54 7.83 1.00 -0.86
N THR A 55 6.92 0.44 -1.66
CA THR A 55 5.90 1.17 -2.44
C THR A 55 4.59 0.39 -2.58
#